data_AF-A0AA35QQ83-F1
#
_entry.id   AF-A0AA35QQ83-F1
#
_cell.length_a   1.000
_cell.length_b   1.000
_cell.length_c   1.000
_cell.angle_alpha   90.00
_cell.angle_beta   90.00
_cell.angle_gamma   90.00
#
_symmetry.space_group_name_H-M   'P 1'
#
loop_
_entity.id
_entity.type
_entity.pdbx_description
1 polymer ?
#
loop_
_entity_poly.entity_id
_entity_poly.type
_entity_poly.pdbx_seq_one_letter_code
_entity_poly.pdbx_strand_id
1 'polypeptide(L)' 'MEFLLLLVFLVAFSKGVFSDIQLVSSGPGIARPGENLNLLCKVTGFSISTEYYWWHWIRQSPGK' A
#
# COMPACT_ATOMS: atom_id res chain seq x y z
N MET A 1 2.35 -40.54 -7.29
CA MET A 1 1.94 -39.62 -6.20
C MET A 1 2.76 -38.33 -6.23
N GLU A 2 4.05 -38.39 -6.56
CA GLU A 2 4.94 -37.22 -6.72
C GLU A 2 4.42 -36.09 -7.64
N PHE A 3 3.93 -36.41 -8.85
CA PHE A 3 3.40 -35.39 -9.78
C PHE A 3 2.15 -34.67 -9.26
N LEU A 4 1.30 -35.40 -8.53
CA LEU A 4 0.10 -34.83 -7.92
C LEU A 4 0.47 -33.87 -6.79
N LEU A 5 1.48 -34.23 -5.98
CA LEU A 5 2.01 -33.36 -4.94
C LEU A 5 2.63 -32.10 -5.54
N LEU A 6 3.45 -32.21 -6.58
CA LEU A 6 4.02 -31.07 -7.30
C LEU A 6 2.95 -30.13 -7.87
N LEU A 7 1.90 -30.67 -8.48
CA LEU A 7 0.76 -29.89 -8.97
C LEU A 7 0.03 -29.15 -7.83
N VAL A 8 -0.19 -29.83 -6.70
CA VAL A 8 -0.80 -29.23 -5.50
C VAL A 8 0.08 -28.09 -4.95
N PHE A 9 1.40 -28.27 -4.91
CA PHE A 9 2.33 -27.22 -4.50
C PHE A 9 2.26 -26.00 -5.44
N LEU A 10 2.31 -26.19 -6.76
CA LEU A 10 2.25 -25.10 -7.74
C LEU A 10 0.95 -24.29 -7.65
N VAL A 11 -0.18 -24.96 -7.44
CA VAL A 11 -1.49 -24.30 -7.27
C VAL A 11 -1.59 -23.55 -5.94
N ALA A 12 -0.86 -23.99 -4.89
CA ALA A 12 -0.79 -23.28 -3.62
C ALA A 12 0.05 -21.99 -3.73
N PHE A 13 1.12 -21.99 -4.53
CA PHE A 13 1.97 -20.81 -4.77
C PHE A 13 1.32 -19.76 -5.68
N SER A 14 0.44 -20.17 -6.61
CA SER A 14 -0.19 -19.24 -7.57
C SER A 14 -1.29 -18.35 -6.97
N LYS A 15 -1.74 -18.63 -5.74
CA LYS A 15 -2.78 -17.83 -5.04
C LYS A 15 -2.23 -16.63 -4.26
N GLY A 16 -1.01 -16.18 -4.56
CA GLY A 16 -0.50 -14.92 -4.05
C GLY A 16 -1.37 -13.77 -4.54
N VAL A 17 -2.06 -13.08 -3.64
CA VAL A 17 -2.71 -11.80 -3.94
C VAL A 17 -1.59 -10.77 -4.07
N PHE A 18 -1.16 -10.52 -5.31
CA PHE A 18 -0.33 -9.36 -5.60
C PHE A 18 -1.27 -8.15 -5.67
N SER A 19 -1.17 -7.24 -4.69
CA SER A 19 -1.79 -5.93 -4.82
C SER A 19 -1.00 -5.17 -5.90
N ASP A 20 -1.61 -4.96 -7.07
CA ASP A 20 -0.99 -4.18 -8.15
C ASP A 20 -0.69 -2.74 -7.71
N ILE A 21 -1.38 -2.23 -6.68
CA ILE A 21 -1.24 -0.87 -6.18
C ILE A 21 -0.58 -0.87 -4.79
N GLN A 22 0.41 -0.01 -4.60
CA GLN A 22 1.06 0.21 -3.30
C GLN A 22 1.13 1.71 -2.99
N LEU A 23 0.78 2.07 -1.74
CA LEU A 23 0.88 3.42 -1.20
C LEU A 23 1.89 3.38 -0.04
N VAL A 24 2.98 4.14 -0.14
CA VAL A 24 4.01 4.22 0.89
C VAL A 24 4.11 5.66 1.38
N SER A 25 3.69 5.91 2.61
CA SER A 25 3.84 7.21 3.25
C SER A 25 5.24 7.41 3.82
N SER A 26 5.68 8.66 3.93
CA SER A 26 6.79 9.03 4.80
C SER A 26 6.54 8.54 6.23
N GLY A 27 7.61 8.21 6.95
CA GLY A 27 7.53 7.74 8.33
C GLY A 27 6.94 8.78 9.29
N PRO A 28 6.76 8.42 10.58
CA PRO A 28 6.22 9.32 11.59
C PRO A 28 7.12 10.56 11.71
N GLY A 29 6.60 11.70 11.25
CA GLY A 29 7.27 12.99 11.36
C GLY A 29 6.99 13.63 12.71
N ILE A 30 8.03 14.23 13.30
CA ILE A 30 7.91 15.05 14.52
C ILE A 30 8.26 16.48 14.10
N ALA A 31 7.35 17.41 14.38
CA ALA A 31 7.54 18.83 14.15
C ALA A 31 7.27 19.61 15.44
N ARG A 32 7.95 20.74 15.64
CA ARG A 32 7.66 21.61 16.78
C ARG A 32 6.36 22.39 16.53
N PRO A 33 5.70 22.87 17.59
CA PRO A 33 4.58 23.78 17.42
C PRO A 33 4.97 25.01 16.59
N GLY A 34 4.21 25.31 15.54
CA GLY A 34 4.47 26.43 14.62
C GLY A 34 5.38 26.10 13.43
N GLU A 35 5.97 24.91 13.38
CA GLU A 35 6.70 24.42 12.21
C GLU A 35 5.78 23.64 11.26
N ASN A 36 6.10 23.69 9.97
CA ASN A 36 5.37 22.93 8.96
C ASN A 36 5.92 21.50 8.87
N LEU A 37 5.02 20.52 8.81
CA LEU A 37 5.38 19.12 8.54
C LEU A 37 5.01 18.77 7.10
N ASN A 38 5.99 18.29 6.32
CA ASN A 38 5.76 17.78 4.98
C ASN A 38 5.54 16.26 5.02
N LEU A 39 4.47 15.79 4.39
CA LEU A 39 4.13 14.37 4.27
C LEU A 39 4.20 13.97 2.80
N LEU A 40 4.83 12.83 2.54
CA LEU A 40 4.95 12.29 1.19
C LEU A 40 4.22 10.95 1.10
N CYS A 41 3.47 10.72 0.03
CA CYS A 41 2.89 9.42 -0.29
C CYS A 41 3.36 9.00 -1.68
N LYS A 42 4.15 7.93 -1.74
CA LYS A 42 4.59 7.33 -3.01
C LYS A 42 3.57 6.30 -3.44
N VAL A 43 3.05 6.46 -4.66
CA VAL A 43 2.12 5.52 -5.30
C VAL A 43 2.87 4.76 -6.37
N THR A 44 2.75 3.43 -6.39
CA THR A 44 3.29 2.57 -7.45
C THR A 44 2.22 1.63 -7.99
N GLY A 45 2.29 1.35 -9.28
CA GLY A 45 1.36 0.45 -9.98
C GLY A 45 0.01 1.08 -10.37
N PHE A 46 -0.18 2.37 -10.10
CA PHE A 46 -1.32 3.14 -10.58
C PHE A 46 -0.95 4.61 -10.81
N SER A 47 -1.57 5.26 -11.80
CA SER A 47 -1.38 6.69 -12.02
C SER A 47 -2.30 7.51 -11.12
N ILE A 48 -1.72 8.45 -10.37
CA ILE A 48 -2.47 9.41 -9.54
C ILE A 48 -3.37 10.29 -10.41
N SER A 49 -3.01 10.54 -11.67
CA SER A 49 -3.73 11.44 -12.57
C SER A 49 -4.96 10.83 -13.25
N THR A 50 -5.39 9.64 -12.86
CA THR A 50 -6.54 8.96 -13.49
C THR A 50 -7.84 9.69 -13.12
N GLU A 51 -8.54 10.23 -14.12
CA GLU A 51 -9.63 11.22 -13.99
C GLU A 51 -10.83 10.76 -13.15
N TYR A 52 -11.04 9.44 -13.03
CA TYR A 52 -12.18 8.84 -12.31
C TYR A 52 -11.86 8.40 -10.87
N TYR A 53 -10.67 8.71 -10.33
CA TYR A 53 -10.27 8.31 -8.98
C TYR A 53 -9.92 9.52 -8.10
N TRP A 54 -10.30 9.44 -6.82
CA TRP A 54 -9.99 10.47 -5.84
C TRP A 54 -8.93 10.01 -4.85
N TRP A 55 -8.08 10.95 -4.45
CA TRP A 55 -7.03 10.74 -3.46
C TRP A 55 -7.31 11.62 -2.24
N HIS A 56 -7.30 11.02 -1.06
CA HIS A 56 -7.61 11.71 0.18
C HIS A 56 -6.49 11.52 1.21
N TRP A 57 -6.23 12.58 1.98
CA TRP A 57 -5.42 12.50 3.19
C TRP A 57 -6.33 12.32 4.40
N ILE A 58 -6.04 11.32 5.22
CA ILE A 58 -6.82 11.02 6.42
C ILE A 58 -5.92 11.20 7.63
N ARG A 59 -6.39 11.98 8.61
CA ARG A 59 -5.75 12.12 9.91
C ARG A 59 -6.57 11.39 10.97
N GLN A 60 -5.97 10.39 11.59
CA GLN A 60 -6.54 9.69 12.73
C GLN A 60 -5.92 10.24 14.02
N SER A 61 -6.76 10.75 14.92
CA SER A 61 -6.32 11.11 16.27
C SER A 61 -6.13 9.83 17.09
N PRO A 62 -5.20 9.82 18.07
CA PRO A 62 -5.09 8.71 19.02
C PRO A 62 -6.44 8.44 19.71
N GLY A 63 -6.78 7.16 19.91
CA GLY A 63 -7.98 6.75 20.67
C GLY A 63 -9.29 6.71 19.87
N LYS A 64 -9.24 6.80 18.53
CA LYS A 64 -10.38 6.55 17.65
C LYS A 64 -10.10 5.38 16.72
#